data_AF-A0A1F8PXC2-F1
#
_entry.id   AF-A0A1F8PXC2-F1
#
_cell.length_a   1.000
_cell.length_b   1.000
_cell.length_c   1.000
_cell.angle_alpha   90.00
_cell.angle_beta   90.00
_cell.angle_gamma   90.00
#
_symmetry.space_group_name_H-M   'P 1'
#
loop_
_entity.id
_entity.type
_entity.pdbx_description
1 polymer ?
#
loop_
_entity_poly.entity_id
_entity_poly.type
_entity_poly.pdbx_seq_one_letter_code
_entity_poly.pdbx_strand_id
1 'polypeptide(L)'
;MIPPMEPMDMDDKITIIEGPPPAFELVSDGWALGLNEGPFLFDVAITRLRTFNGPALVERCHRAWRHKKDVHLEYRQEDGLEAEAPILAARTLESTDGQVLLLWVRLEAKEFEIEMDYDDDAGDDSDEDPGLSSL
;
A
#
# COMPACT_ATOMS: atom_id res chain seq x y z
N MET A 1 -27.25 -22.06 4.93
CA MET A 1 -27.09 -22.04 3.46
C MET A 1 -25.87 -21.19 3.19
N ILE A 2 -24.72 -21.82 2.96
CA ILE A 2 -23.45 -21.12 2.67
C ILE A 2 -23.59 -20.66 1.21
N PRO A 3 -23.43 -19.36 0.89
CA PRO A 3 -23.49 -18.92 -0.50
C PRO A 3 -22.40 -19.64 -1.30
N PRO A 4 -22.68 -20.07 -2.54
CA PRO A 4 -21.65 -20.66 -3.38
C PRO A 4 -20.54 -19.62 -3.56
N MET A 5 -19.30 -19.98 -3.19
CA MET A 5 -18.13 -19.20 -3.58
C MET A 5 -18.11 -19.18 -5.11
N GLU A 6 -18.38 -18.02 -5.70
CA GLU A 6 -18.23 -17.83 -7.13
C GLU A 6 -16.77 -18.15 -7.52
N PRO A 7 -16.54 -18.83 -8.66
CA PRO A 7 -15.18 -19.09 -9.13
C PRO A 7 -14.48 -17.74 -9.33
N MET A 8 -13.47 -17.50 -8.52
CA MET A 8 -12.64 -16.30 -8.58
C MET A 8 -11.92 -16.29 -9.93
N ASP A 9 -12.28 -15.35 -10.81
CA ASP A 9 -11.65 -15.20 -12.12
C ASP A 9 -10.16 -14.91 -11.91
N MET A 10 -9.27 -15.64 -12.60
CA MET A 10 -7.81 -15.39 -12.53
C MET A 10 -7.40 -13.97 -12.94
N ASP A 11 -8.31 -13.22 -13.56
CA ASP A 11 -8.13 -11.80 -13.89
C ASP A 11 -8.21 -10.88 -12.66
N ASP A 12 -8.72 -11.36 -11.53
CA ASP A 12 -8.97 -10.55 -10.33
C ASP A 12 -7.79 -10.62 -9.33
N LYS A 13 -6.66 -11.23 -9.73
CA LYS A 13 -5.48 -11.43 -8.89
C LYS A 13 -4.17 -11.03 -9.59
N ILE A 14 -3.26 -10.46 -8.81
CA ILE A 14 -1.85 -10.26 -9.14
C ILE A 14 -1.04 -11.09 -8.15
N THR A 15 -0.43 -12.17 -8.62
CA THR A 15 0.35 -13.08 -7.78
C THR A 15 1.85 -12.79 -7.90
N ILE A 16 2.53 -12.69 -6.77
CA ILE A 16 4.00 -12.68 -6.72
C ILE A 16 4.47 -14.13 -6.59
N ILE A 17 4.93 -14.68 -7.71
CA ILE A 17 5.33 -16.10 -7.77
C ILE A 17 6.76 -16.30 -7.23
N GLU A 18 7.65 -15.31 -7.42
CA GLU A 18 9.07 -15.42 -7.06
C GLU A 18 9.64 -14.05 -6.62
N GLY A 19 10.33 -14.02 -5.49
CA GLY A 19 10.94 -12.81 -4.93
C GLY A 19 10.88 -12.78 -3.40
N PRO A 20 11.62 -11.87 -2.74
CA PRO A 20 11.43 -11.60 -1.33
C PRO A 20 9.99 -11.07 -1.09
N PRO A 21 9.46 -11.20 0.14
CA PRO A 21 8.21 -10.55 0.54
C PRO A 21 8.21 -9.06 0.15
N PRO A 22 7.06 -8.50 -0.31
CA PRO A 22 6.97 -7.10 -0.66
C PRO A 22 7.24 -6.21 0.55
N ALA A 23 8.05 -5.18 0.36
CA ALA A 23 8.14 -4.10 1.32
C ALA A 23 6.90 -3.20 1.18
N PHE A 24 6.27 -2.89 2.30
CA PHE A 24 5.12 -2.00 2.39
C PHE A 24 5.52 -0.73 3.14
N GLU A 25 5.24 0.43 2.55
CA GLU A 25 5.42 1.74 3.15
C GLU A 25 4.05 2.35 3.42
N LEU A 26 3.77 2.76 4.65
CA LEU A 26 2.50 3.40 4.99
C LEU A 26 2.35 4.76 4.30
N VAL A 27 1.18 5.02 3.74
CA VAL A 27 0.87 6.31 3.12
C VAL A 27 0.24 7.23 4.16
N SER A 28 0.95 8.31 4.50
CA SER A 28 0.47 9.35 5.42
C SER A 28 -0.18 10.55 4.73
N ASP A 29 -0.21 10.58 3.40
CA ASP A 29 -0.78 11.69 2.62
C ASP A 29 -2.30 11.86 2.83
N GLY A 30 -2.77 13.11 2.78
CA GLY A 30 -4.17 13.47 3.02
C GLY A 30 -5.20 12.83 2.08
N TRP A 31 -4.79 12.34 0.90
CA TRP A 31 -5.70 11.61 0.00
C TRP A 31 -5.99 10.18 0.48
N ALA A 32 -5.05 9.55 1.19
CA ALA A 32 -5.25 8.22 1.78
C ALA A 32 -6.21 8.26 2.97
N LEU A 33 -6.18 9.35 3.75
CA LEU A 33 -7.15 9.61 4.83
C LEU A 33 -8.59 9.70 4.31
N GLY A 34 -8.82 10.28 3.13
CA GLY A 34 -10.15 10.38 2.52
C GLY A 34 -10.73 9.04 2.03
N LEU A 35 -9.90 7.99 1.89
CA LEU A 35 -10.39 6.65 1.55
C LEU A 35 -10.95 5.90 2.76
N ASN A 36 -10.64 6.35 3.98
CA ASN A 36 -11.00 5.68 5.24
C ASN A 36 -12.39 6.07 5.77
N GLU A 37 -13.25 6.72 4.97
CA GLU A 37 -14.63 7.07 5.34
C GLU A 37 -15.59 5.86 5.37
N GLY A 38 -15.05 4.65 5.53
CA GLY A 38 -15.79 3.40 5.67
C GLY A 38 -16.02 3.02 7.14
N PRO A 39 -16.87 2.02 7.42
CA PRO A 39 -17.11 1.53 8.78
C PRO A 39 -15.94 0.74 9.38
N PHE A 40 -14.87 0.50 8.62
CA PHE A 40 -13.71 -0.28 9.02
C PHE A 40 -12.44 0.57 8.87
N LEU A 41 -11.61 0.58 9.92
CA LEU A 41 -10.28 1.16 9.88
C LEU A 41 -9.34 0.23 9.11
N PHE A 42 -8.72 0.75 8.06
CA PHE A 42 -7.63 0.08 7.35
C PHE A 42 -6.52 1.10 7.11
N ASP A 43 -5.29 0.60 6.99
CA ASP A 43 -4.17 1.41 6.55
C ASP A 43 -3.98 1.26 5.05
N VAL A 44 -3.61 2.36 4.39
CA VAL A 44 -3.19 2.34 2.99
C VAL A 44 -1.68 2.28 2.96
N ALA A 45 -1.14 1.25 2.32
CA ALA A 45 0.29 1.11 2.10
C ALA A 45 0.62 1.11 0.61
N ILE A 46 1.82 1.54 0.27
CA ILE A 46 2.39 1.44 -1.07
C ILE A 46 3.44 0.32 -1.10
N THR A 47 3.45 -0.46 -2.17
CA THR A 47 4.52 -1.42 -2.46
C THR A 47 5.02 -1.26 -3.89
N ARG A 48 6.30 -1.60 -4.10
CA ARG A 48 7.00 -1.47 -5.38
C ARG A 48 7.52 -2.83 -5.80
N LEU A 49 7.03 -3.33 -6.92
CA LEU A 49 7.35 -4.65 -7.43
C LEU A 49 8.05 -4.54 -8.78
N ARG A 50 9.12 -5.30 -8.98
CA ARG A 50 9.73 -5.44 -10.30
C ARG A 50 8.83 -6.28 -11.19
N THR A 51 8.65 -5.85 -12.43
CA THR A 51 7.82 -6.55 -13.40
C THR A 51 8.39 -6.38 -14.81
N PHE A 52 8.09 -7.33 -15.69
CA PHE A 52 8.40 -7.24 -17.11
C PHE A 52 7.17 -6.84 -17.95
N ASN A 53 6.01 -6.68 -17.31
CA ASN A 53 4.76 -6.40 -18.00
C ASN A 53 3.83 -5.47 -17.18
N GLY A 54 4.40 -4.36 -16.70
CA GLY A 54 3.67 -3.37 -15.90
C GLY A 54 2.40 -2.86 -16.56
N PRO A 55 2.43 -2.40 -17.83
CA PRO A 55 1.25 -1.86 -18.50
C PRO A 55 0.08 -2.85 -18.59
N ALA A 56 0.35 -4.13 -18.86
CA ALA A 56 -0.72 -5.13 -18.94
C ALA A 56 -1.34 -5.45 -17.57
N LEU A 57 -0.54 -5.40 -16.49
CA LEU A 57 -1.04 -5.58 -15.12
C LEU A 57 -1.93 -4.41 -14.70
N VAL A 58 -1.54 -3.18 -15.04
CA VAL A 58 -2.36 -1.99 -14.79
C VAL A 58 -3.68 -2.04 -15.57
N GLU A 59 -3.63 -2.44 -16.85
CA GLU A 59 -4.85 -2.60 -17.66
C GLU A 59 -5.78 -3.68 -17.10
N ARG A 60 -5.23 -4.76 -16.54
CA ARG A 60 -6.02 -5.80 -15.85
C ARG A 60 -6.78 -5.21 -14.66
N CYS A 61 -6.10 -4.43 -13.81
CA CYS A 61 -6.75 -3.75 -12.69
C CYS A 61 -7.88 -2.83 -13.16
N HIS A 62 -7.62 -2.01 -14.19
CA HIS A 62 -8.64 -1.13 -14.76
C HIS A 62 -9.84 -1.89 -15.30
N ARG A 63 -9.63 -3.01 -16.00
CA ARG A 63 -10.71 -3.85 -16.52
C ARG A 63 -11.54 -4.44 -15.39
N ALA A 64 -10.93 -4.97 -14.33
CA ALA A 64 -11.64 -5.51 -13.18
C ALA A 64 -12.48 -4.43 -12.47
N TRP A 65 -11.89 -3.27 -12.16
CA TRP A 65 -12.59 -2.16 -11.52
C TRP A 65 -13.74 -1.61 -12.38
N ARG A 66 -13.58 -1.55 -13.71
CA ARG A 66 -14.68 -1.21 -14.65
C ARG A 66 -15.88 -2.14 -14.54
N HIS A 67 -15.65 -3.40 -14.17
CA HIS A 67 -16.68 -4.41 -13.93
C HIS A 67 -17.08 -4.52 -12.46
N LYS A 68 -16.67 -3.57 -11.61
CA LYS A 68 -16.94 -3.56 -10.16
C LYS A 68 -16.42 -4.80 -9.44
N LYS A 69 -15.33 -5.37 -9.95
CA LYS A 69 -14.61 -6.47 -9.32
C LYS A 69 -13.42 -5.93 -8.54
N ASP A 70 -13.15 -6.54 -7.40
CA ASP A 70 -11.97 -6.26 -6.59
C ASP A 70 -10.75 -6.99 -7.17
N VAL A 71 -9.56 -6.43 -6.97
CA VAL A 71 -8.30 -7.04 -7.37
C VAL A 71 -7.39 -7.17 -6.17
N HIS A 72 -6.73 -8.32 -6.02
CA HIS A 72 -5.88 -8.61 -4.87
C HIS A 72 -4.43 -8.84 -5.29
N LEU A 73 -3.51 -8.37 -4.44
CA LEU A 73 -2.11 -8.74 -4.47
C LEU A 73 -1.92 -9.99 -3.62
N GLU A 74 -1.54 -11.10 -4.22
CA GLU A 74 -1.15 -12.31 -3.49
C GLU A 74 0.36 -12.35 -3.34
N TYR A 75 0.84 -12.56 -2.11
CA TYR A 75 2.27 -12.58 -1.79
C TYR A 75 2.57 -13.55 -0.65
N ARG A 76 3.86 -13.87 -0.48
CA ARG A 76 4.34 -14.67 0.64
C ARG A 76 4.93 -13.75 1.72
N GLN A 77 4.54 -13.97 2.96
CA GLN A 77 5.07 -13.28 4.14
C GLN A 77 6.43 -13.88 4.56
N GLU A 78 7.11 -13.22 5.51
CA GLU A 78 8.44 -13.64 5.99
C GLU A 78 8.43 -15.04 6.63
N ASP A 79 7.32 -15.45 7.23
CA ASP A 79 7.12 -16.78 7.81
C ASP A 79 6.80 -17.86 6.77
N GLY A 80 6.65 -17.48 5.50
CA GLY A 80 6.36 -18.36 4.38
C GLY A 80 4.86 -18.57 4.11
N LEU A 81 3.96 -17.98 4.90
CA LEU A 81 2.52 -18.06 4.68
C LEU A 81 2.09 -17.18 3.51
N GLU A 82 1.02 -17.59 2.83
CA GLU A 82 0.41 -16.82 1.74
C GLU A 82 -0.57 -15.80 2.33
N ALA A 83 -0.47 -14.56 1.84
CA ALA A 83 -1.31 -13.44 2.23
C ALA A 83 -1.86 -12.74 0.99
N GLU A 84 -3.01 -12.08 1.16
CA GLU A 84 -3.65 -11.31 0.11
C GLU A 84 -3.97 -9.90 0.59
N ALA A 85 -3.66 -8.88 -0.22
CA ALA A 85 -4.00 -7.48 0.08
C ALA A 85 -4.83 -6.86 -1.06
N PRO A 86 -6.01 -6.27 -0.78
CA PRO A 86 -6.82 -5.62 -1.81
C PRO A 86 -6.08 -4.41 -2.43
N ILE A 87 -6.06 -4.33 -3.76
CA ILE A 87 -5.42 -3.26 -4.53
C ILE A 87 -6.42 -2.11 -4.72
N LEU A 88 -6.03 -0.92 -4.24
CA LEU A 88 -6.78 0.33 -4.37
C LEU A 88 -6.41 1.11 -5.64
N ALA A 89 -5.12 1.09 -6.00
CA ALA A 89 -4.61 1.78 -7.17
C ALA A 89 -3.36 1.06 -7.71
N ALA A 90 -3.10 1.21 -9.00
CA ALA A 90 -1.96 0.62 -9.67
C ALA A 90 -1.36 1.59 -10.69
N ARG A 91 -0.03 1.67 -10.77
CA ARG A 91 0.70 2.47 -11.74
C ARG A 91 2.01 1.79 -12.13
N THR A 92 2.44 1.96 -13.38
CA THR A 92 3.78 1.57 -13.81
C THR A 92 4.73 2.77 -13.86
N LEU A 93 5.97 2.55 -13.45
CA LEU A 93 7.10 3.44 -13.63
C LEU A 93 8.17 2.74 -14.48
N GLU A 94 8.80 3.49 -15.38
CA GLU A 94 9.98 3.04 -16.11
C GLU A 94 11.23 3.38 -15.29
N SER A 95 12.14 2.42 -15.16
CA SER A 95 13.43 2.57 -14.48
C SER A 95 14.57 2.04 -15.35
N THR A 96 15.82 2.37 -15.02
CA THR A 96 17.01 1.87 -15.72
C THR A 96 17.12 0.35 -15.71
N ASP A 97 16.55 -0.29 -14.68
CA ASP A 97 16.61 -1.74 -14.47
C ASP A 97 15.32 -2.46 -14.94
N GLY A 98 14.47 -1.80 -15.74
CA GLY A 98 13.19 -2.33 -16.21
C GLY A 98 11.97 -1.65 -15.56
N GLN A 99 10.81 -2.30 -15.66
CA GLN A 99 9.55 -1.73 -15.19
C GLN A 99 9.31 -2.00 -13.70
N VAL A 100 8.76 -1.01 -13.03
CA VAL A 100 8.31 -1.10 -11.64
C VAL A 100 6.80 -0.91 -11.59
N LEU A 101 6.10 -1.85 -10.96
CA LEU A 101 4.69 -1.75 -10.63
C LEU A 101 4.55 -1.17 -9.22
N LEU A 102 3.92 0.00 -9.12
CA LEU A 102 3.51 0.62 -7.87
C LEU A 102 2.06 0.22 -7.59
N LEU A 103 1.84 -0.35 -6.41
CA LEU A 103 0.52 -0.74 -5.94
C LEU A 103 0.22 -0.04 -4.63
N TRP A 104 -0.98 0.52 -4.52
CA TRP A 104 -1.55 0.93 -3.25
C TRP A 104 -2.50 -0.15 -2.79
N VAL A 105 -2.33 -0.63 -1.57
CA VAL A 105 -3.11 -1.73 -1.01
C VAL A 105 -3.70 -1.35 0.34
N ARG A 106 -4.79 -2.04 0.71
CA ARG A 106 -5.30 -2.00 2.09
C ARG A 106 -4.62 -3.07 2.91
N LEU A 107 -4.12 -2.69 4.09
CA LEU A 107 -3.61 -3.60 5.10
C LEU A 107 -4.51 -3.54 6.34
N GLU A 108 -4.68 -4.69 7.00
CA GLU A 108 -5.34 -4.73 8.29
C GLU A 108 -4.38 -4.21 9.37
N ALA A 109 -4.84 -3.25 10.19
CA ALA A 109 -4.03 -2.56 11.20
C ALA A 109 -3.38 -3.48 12.28
N LYS A 110 -3.66 -4.78 12.24
CA LYS A 110 -3.17 -5.77 13.20
C LYS A 110 -2.02 -6.63 12.68
N GLU A 111 -1.77 -6.64 11.37
CA GLU A 111 -0.81 -7.55 10.73
C GLU A 111 0.59 -6.96 10.57
N PHE A 112 0.78 -5.67 10.87
CA PHE A 112 2.03 -4.97 10.64
C PHE A 112 2.41 -4.11 11.86
N GLU A 113 3.16 -4.69 12.80
CA GLU A 113 4.02 -3.92 13.70
C GLU A 113 5.21 -3.38 12.87
N ILE A 114 4.99 -2.35 12.07
CA ILE A 114 6.08 -1.71 11.31
C ILE A 114 6.81 -0.74 12.24
N GLU A 115 8.15 -0.85 12.29
CA GLU A 115 9.04 0.12 12.93
C GLU A 115 8.74 1.50 12.37
N MET A 116 8.02 2.29 13.15
CA MET A 116 7.96 3.72 12.97
C MET A 116 9.34 4.28 13.31
N ASP A 117 10.17 4.54 12.30
CA ASP A 117 11.30 5.42 12.46
C ASP A 117 10.73 6.84 12.64
N TYR A 118 10.41 7.17 13.89
CA TYR A 118 10.19 8.54 14.29
C TYR A 118 11.54 9.23 14.09
N ASP A 119 11.70 9.94 12.97
CA ASP A 119 12.75 10.94 12.83
C ASP A 119 12.41 12.04 13.83
N ASP A 120 12.87 11.84 15.07
CA ASP A 120 12.72 12.74 16.21
C ASP A 120 13.69 13.90 16.01
N ASP A 121 13.46 14.71 14.96
CA ASP A 121 14.00 16.06 14.87
C ASP A 121 13.13 16.96 15.75
N ALA A 122 13.19 16.69 17.06
CA ALA A 122 12.81 17.63 18.10
C ALA A 122 13.81 18.80 18.03
N GLY A 123 13.59 19.69 17.08
CA GLY A 123 14.25 20.98 16.99
C GLY A 123 13.97 21.77 18.26
N ASP A 124 14.97 21.78 19.13
CA ASP A 124 15.15 22.64 20.30
C ASP A 124 15.02 24.11 19.90
N ASP A 125 13.82 24.66 19.95
CA ASP A 125 13.61 26.11 19.91
C ASP A 125 13.76 26.62 21.35
N SER A 126 15.02 26.88 21.72
CA SER A 126 15.40 27.52 22.97
C SER A 126 14.71 28.89 23.09
N ASP A 127 13.86 29.05 24.11
CA ASP A 127 13.28 30.34 24.53
C ASP A 127 14.40 31.31 25.00
N GLU A 128 15.01 32.05 24.07
CA GLU A 128 15.85 33.21 24.40
C GLU A 128 14.96 34.47 24.57
N ASP A 129 14.59 34.78 25.81
CA ASP A 129 13.91 36.02 26.23
C ASP A 129 14.78 37.27 25.97
N PRO A 130 14.39 38.20 25.08
CA PRO A 130 15.07 39.46 24.92
C PRO A 130 14.22 40.61 25.48
N GLY A 131 14.43 40.90 26.77
CA GLY A 131 14.45 42.29 27.23
C GLY A 131 13.28 42.79 28.08
N LEU A 132 13.47 42.76 29.40
CA LEU A 132 12.90 43.77 30.30
C LEU A 132 13.94 44.87 30.57
N SER A 133 13.85 45.96 29.81
CA SER A 133 14.28 47.27 30.26
C SER A 133 13.15 48.27 30.06
N SER A 134 12.95 49.09 31.10
CA SER A 134 12.09 50.26 31.18
C SER A 134 10.66 50.04 31.69
N LEU A 135 10.47 50.12 33.02
CA LEU A 135 9.88 51.28 33.71
C LEU A 135 10.13 51.20 35.23
#